data_AF-A0A250IFT2-F1
#
_entry.id   AF-A0A250IFT2-F1
#
_cell.length_a   1.000
_cell.length_b   1.000
_cell.length_c   1.000
_cell.angle_alpha   90.00
_cell.angle_beta   90.00
_cell.angle_gamma   90.00
#
_symmetry.space_group_name_H-M   'P 1'
#
loop_
_entity.id
_entity.type
_entity.pdbx_description
1 polymer ?
#
loop_
_entity_poly.entity_id
_entity_poly.type
_entity_poly.pdbx_seq_one_letter_code
_entity_poly.pdbx_strand_id
1 'polypeptide(L)'
;MKQHMRNLLVPMLMLALACVGRKPYYLHTELPKLEDDPDLAIAPGPWKTESVLVVLSDSASVPDDLVIPALKALMALPGATDACDPNTGHPRPDAAEYCIALYRTPEDWRVSWPIRNLTGEHNSCQPPFGGVDDEDFGRDLPILGFAHNHPCGTNMSSPDLSVFPKVKAGEGLWVMVAYGASPSGKLLRDVRGELLPAWHWLATGQPDRPRFYRWDPEGKVFRWNEASRIWDFQATCQPRSASMLSPRALSPHCSPALDW
;
A
#
# COMPACT_ATOMS: atom_id res chain seq x y z
N MET A 1 -23.57 45.75 33.17
CA MET A 1 -22.49 45.50 32.18
C MET A 1 -21.76 44.14 32.36
N LYS A 2 -22.42 43.06 32.82
CA LYS A 2 -21.74 41.77 33.09
C LYS A 2 -22.51 40.51 32.66
N GLN A 3 -23.38 40.60 31.65
CA GLN A 3 -24.26 39.47 31.30
C GLN A 3 -24.37 39.11 29.82
N HIS A 4 -23.63 39.79 28.92
CA HIS A 4 -23.63 39.48 27.48
C HIS A 4 -22.34 38.85 26.96
N MET A 5 -21.30 38.70 27.79
CA MET A 5 -19.99 38.20 27.32
C MET A 5 -19.82 36.67 27.44
N ARG A 6 -20.80 35.97 28.00
CA ARG A 6 -20.70 34.54 28.35
C ARG A 6 -21.36 33.59 27.34
N ASN A 7 -22.14 34.12 26.39
CA ASN A 7 -22.89 33.33 25.40
C ASN A 7 -22.27 33.27 24.00
N LEU A 8 -21.16 33.98 23.74
CA LEU A 8 -20.47 33.95 22.44
C LEU A 8 -19.26 32.99 22.40
N LEU A 9 -18.81 32.49 23.55
CA LEU A 9 -17.68 31.56 23.63
C LEU A 9 -18.05 30.09 23.34
N VAL A 10 -19.31 29.71 23.57
CA VAL A 10 -19.79 28.34 23.36
C VAL A 10 -19.93 27.95 21.88
N PRO A 11 -20.46 28.79 20.96
CA PRO A 11 -20.58 28.39 19.55
C PRO A 11 -19.22 28.38 18.83
N MET A 12 -18.23 29.18 19.27
CA MET A 12 -16.89 29.18 18.70
C MET A 12 -16.11 27.90 19.01
N LEU A 13 -16.34 27.29 20.19
CA LEU A 13 -15.68 26.03 20.57
C LEU A 13 -16.27 24.81 19.83
N MET A 14 -17.57 24.84 19.50
CA MET A 14 -18.23 23.78 18.71
C MET A 14 -17.85 23.81 17.22
N LEU A 15 -17.53 24.98 16.66
CA LEU A 15 -17.04 25.10 15.29
C LEU A 15 -15.58 24.63 15.12
N ALA A 16 -14.76 24.68 16.18
CA ALA A 16 -13.38 24.20 16.14
C ALA A 16 -13.26 22.66 16.16
N LEU A 17 -14.25 21.96 16.73
CA LEU A 17 -14.29 20.50 16.79
C LEU A 17 -14.81 19.84 15.49
N ALA A 18 -15.45 20.61 14.61
CA ALA A 18 -15.98 20.10 13.34
C ALA A 18 -14.93 20.03 12.20
N CYS A 19 -13.72 20.56 12.42
CA CYS A 19 -12.64 20.61 11.42
C CYS A 19 -11.49 19.65 11.73
N VAL A 20 -11.66 18.69 12.65
CA VAL A 20 -10.75 17.55 12.71
C VAL A 20 -11.19 16.60 11.59
N GLY A 21 -10.75 16.92 10.37
CA GLY A 21 -10.94 16.03 9.23
C GLY A 21 -10.48 14.62 9.61
N ARG A 22 -11.27 13.61 9.26
CA ARG A 22 -10.88 12.21 9.47
C ARG A 22 -9.51 12.01 8.82
N LYS A 23 -8.53 11.56 9.62
CA LYS A 23 -7.17 11.31 9.15
C LYS A 23 -7.23 10.26 8.02
N PRO A 24 -6.75 10.56 6.80
CA PRO A 24 -6.94 9.66 5.67
C PRO A 24 -5.89 8.53 5.60
N TYR A 25 -4.96 8.50 6.55
CA TYR A 25 -3.84 7.54 6.64
C TYR A 25 -3.32 7.44 8.08
N TYR A 26 -2.47 6.47 8.37
CA TYR A 26 -1.71 6.33 9.62
C TYR A 26 -0.22 6.57 9.40
N LEU A 27 0.48 7.04 10.42
CA LEU A 27 1.94 7.04 10.41
C LEU A 27 2.44 5.69 10.90
N HIS A 28 3.50 5.17 10.29
CA HIS A 28 4.10 3.89 10.67
C HIS A 28 4.50 3.83 12.15
N THR A 29 4.86 4.96 12.75
CA THR A 29 5.22 5.13 14.17
C THR A 29 4.02 5.10 15.13
N GLU A 30 2.80 5.28 14.63
CA GLU A 30 1.56 5.23 15.43
C GLU A 30 0.98 3.81 15.51
N LEU A 31 1.48 2.90 14.67
CA LEU A 31 0.91 1.57 14.52
C LEU A 31 1.44 0.61 15.59
N PRO A 32 0.59 -0.29 16.11
CA PRO A 32 1.05 -1.38 16.95
C PRO A 32 2.03 -2.26 16.17
N LYS A 33 3.02 -2.79 16.89
CA LYS A 33 4.08 -3.65 16.36
C LYS A 33 3.85 -5.08 16.83
N LEU A 34 3.87 -6.02 15.89
CA LEU A 34 3.79 -7.43 16.22
C LEU A 34 5.13 -7.85 16.85
N GLU A 35 5.07 -8.50 18.03
CA GLU A 35 6.26 -8.95 18.77
C GLU A 35 7.27 -7.84 19.10
N ASP A 36 6.79 -6.60 19.21
CA ASP A 36 7.61 -5.39 19.43
C ASP A 36 8.67 -5.13 18.33
N ASP A 37 8.57 -5.81 17.18
CA ASP A 37 9.45 -5.62 16.03
C ASP A 37 9.03 -4.36 15.24
N PRO A 38 9.90 -3.34 15.13
CA PRO A 38 9.57 -2.10 14.43
C PRO A 38 9.17 -2.33 12.96
N ASP A 39 9.65 -3.41 12.34
CA ASP A 39 9.36 -3.75 10.95
C ASP A 39 8.01 -4.44 10.75
N LEU A 40 7.38 -4.93 11.83
CA LEU A 40 6.13 -5.68 11.78
C LEU A 40 4.95 -4.82 12.23
N ALA A 41 4.79 -3.68 11.58
CA ALA A 41 3.62 -2.83 11.80
C ALA A 41 2.32 -3.53 11.39
N ILE A 42 1.28 -3.33 12.18
CA ILE A 42 -0.07 -3.83 11.93
C ILE A 42 -0.94 -2.65 11.48
N ALA A 43 -1.43 -2.69 10.25
CA ALA A 43 -2.32 -1.64 9.74
C ALA A 43 -3.78 -1.89 10.16
N PRO A 44 -4.59 -0.87 10.46
CA PRO A 44 -6.03 -1.05 10.66
C PRO A 44 -6.73 -1.44 9.35
N GLY A 45 -7.84 -2.17 9.42
CA GLY A 45 -8.69 -2.49 8.28
C GLY A 45 -10.18 -2.65 8.66
N PRO A 46 -11.10 -2.60 7.68
CA PRO A 46 -10.90 -2.20 6.29
C PRO A 46 -10.78 -0.68 6.13
N TRP A 47 -10.14 -0.25 5.02
CA TRP A 47 -10.13 1.15 4.62
C TRP A 47 -11.49 1.58 4.08
N LYS A 48 -12.26 2.25 4.94
CA LYS A 48 -13.62 2.72 4.61
C LYS A 48 -13.58 4.10 3.95
N THR A 49 -13.60 4.13 2.63
CA THR A 49 -13.85 5.34 1.84
C THR A 49 -14.98 5.09 0.85
N GLU A 50 -15.57 6.14 0.28
CA GLU A 50 -16.62 5.99 -0.72
C GLU A 50 -16.14 5.30 -2.00
N SER A 51 -14.83 5.38 -2.29
CA SER A 51 -14.23 4.82 -3.50
C SER A 51 -13.65 3.41 -3.32
N VAL A 52 -13.33 3.00 -2.10
CA VAL A 52 -12.72 1.70 -1.80
C VAL A 52 -13.76 0.81 -1.15
N LEU A 53 -14.29 -0.11 -1.94
CA LEU A 53 -15.35 -1.02 -1.52
C LEU A 53 -14.79 -2.37 -1.11
N VAL A 54 -15.49 -3.02 -0.19
CA VAL A 54 -15.33 -4.45 0.09
C VAL A 54 -15.89 -5.25 -1.09
N VAL A 55 -15.16 -6.25 -1.56
CA VAL A 55 -15.55 -7.03 -2.74
C VAL A 55 -15.87 -8.47 -2.36
N LEU A 56 -17.13 -8.87 -2.58
CA LEU A 56 -17.58 -10.25 -2.43
C LEU A 56 -17.18 -11.05 -3.67
N SER A 57 -16.26 -12.00 -3.51
CA SER A 57 -15.81 -12.85 -4.62
C SER A 57 -15.12 -14.12 -4.13
N ASP A 58 -15.50 -15.26 -4.72
CA ASP A 58 -14.85 -16.56 -4.50
C ASP A 58 -13.64 -16.79 -5.41
N SER A 59 -13.19 -15.76 -6.15
CA SER A 59 -12.06 -15.86 -7.07
C SER A 59 -10.79 -16.39 -6.40
N ALA A 60 -9.95 -17.08 -7.17
CA ALA A 60 -8.60 -17.47 -6.77
C ALA A 60 -7.57 -16.33 -6.98
N SER A 61 -8.02 -15.14 -7.40
CA SER A 61 -7.19 -13.96 -7.61
C SER A 61 -7.79 -12.73 -6.94
N VAL A 62 -6.93 -11.78 -6.57
CA VAL A 62 -7.35 -10.49 -6.00
C VAL A 62 -8.21 -9.75 -7.03
N PRO A 63 -9.44 -9.31 -6.69
CA PRO A 63 -10.33 -8.65 -7.63
C PRO A 63 -9.80 -7.29 -8.11
N ASP A 64 -9.84 -7.05 -9.42
CA ASP A 64 -9.45 -5.76 -9.99
C ASP A 64 -10.38 -4.62 -9.56
N ASP A 65 -11.65 -4.94 -9.28
CA ASP A 65 -12.64 -4.01 -8.71
C ASP A 65 -12.33 -3.61 -7.25
N LEU A 66 -11.43 -4.32 -6.57
CA LEU A 66 -10.83 -3.87 -5.29
C LEU A 66 -9.57 -3.05 -5.54
N VAL A 67 -8.67 -3.60 -6.38
CA VAL A 67 -7.33 -3.06 -6.62
C VAL A 67 -7.39 -1.67 -7.26
N ILE A 68 -8.06 -1.53 -8.39
CA ILE A 68 -8.02 -0.29 -9.18
C ILE A 68 -8.60 0.89 -8.40
N PRO A 69 -9.76 0.78 -7.71
CA PRO A 69 -10.24 1.86 -6.88
C PRO A 69 -9.32 2.19 -5.69
N ALA A 70 -8.69 1.18 -5.07
CA ALA A 70 -7.71 1.41 -4.00
C ALA A 70 -6.46 2.15 -4.50
N LEU A 71 -5.93 1.82 -5.68
CA LEU A 71 -4.80 2.53 -6.29
C LEU A 71 -5.16 3.97 -6.65
N LYS A 72 -6.36 4.20 -7.20
CA LYS A 72 -6.88 5.55 -7.47
C LYS A 72 -7.04 6.37 -6.17
N ALA A 73 -7.56 5.75 -5.10
CA ALA A 73 -7.70 6.39 -3.80
C ALA A 73 -6.36 6.72 -3.15
N LEU A 74 -5.36 5.83 -3.27
CA LEU A 74 -3.98 6.09 -2.82
C LEU A 74 -3.39 7.33 -3.50
N MET A 75 -3.53 7.45 -4.83
CA MET A 75 -3.03 8.59 -5.59
C MET A 75 -3.68 9.93 -5.20
N ALA A 76 -4.89 9.90 -4.62
CA ALA A 76 -5.60 11.08 -4.15
C ALA A 76 -5.19 11.53 -2.73
N LEU A 77 -4.33 10.77 -2.04
CA LEU A 77 -3.84 11.16 -0.72
C LEU A 77 -2.89 12.36 -0.81
N PRO A 78 -2.80 13.18 0.26
CA PRO A 78 -1.91 14.34 0.27
C PRO A 78 -0.46 13.95 -0.03
N GLY A 79 0.14 14.59 -1.04
CA GLY A 79 1.53 14.36 -1.44
C GLY A 79 1.79 13.05 -2.20
N ALA A 80 0.75 12.28 -2.52
CA ALA A 80 0.89 10.97 -3.18
C ALA A 80 1.18 11.04 -4.68
N THR A 81 0.97 12.19 -5.30
CA THR A 81 1.15 12.42 -6.74
C THR A 81 1.60 13.84 -7.01
N ASP A 82 2.28 14.05 -8.14
CA ASP A 82 2.80 15.35 -8.61
C ASP A 82 3.56 16.15 -7.53
N ALA A 83 4.27 15.41 -6.67
CA ALA A 83 5.01 15.96 -5.54
C ALA A 83 6.52 15.97 -5.80
N CYS A 84 6.90 16.13 -7.07
CA CYS A 84 8.28 16.30 -7.48
C CYS A 84 8.61 17.79 -7.67
N ASP A 85 9.83 18.18 -7.32
CA ASP A 85 10.36 19.50 -7.64
C ASP A 85 10.64 19.56 -9.15
N PRO A 86 10.06 20.53 -9.88
CA PRO A 86 10.13 20.54 -11.34
C PRO A 86 11.54 20.84 -11.88
N ASN A 87 12.44 21.39 -11.06
CA ASN A 87 13.79 21.75 -11.48
C ASN A 87 14.77 20.59 -11.29
N THR A 88 14.57 19.78 -10.24
CA THR A 88 15.49 18.73 -9.83
C THR A 88 14.96 17.31 -10.09
N GLY A 89 13.65 17.15 -10.27
CA GLY A 89 13.00 15.84 -10.33
C GLY A 89 13.10 15.04 -9.02
N HIS A 90 13.44 15.70 -7.92
CA HIS A 90 13.48 15.09 -6.59
C HIS A 90 12.15 15.27 -5.87
N PRO A 91 11.77 14.35 -4.96
CA PRO A 91 10.60 14.52 -4.12
C PRO A 91 10.65 15.83 -3.33
N ARG A 92 9.56 16.61 -3.37
CA ARG A 92 9.37 17.80 -2.52
C ARG A 92 9.18 17.39 -1.06
N PRO A 93 9.29 18.32 -0.10
CA PRO A 93 9.05 18.02 1.32
C PRO A 93 7.65 17.47 1.64
N ASP A 94 6.64 17.80 0.83
CA ASP A 94 5.28 17.30 0.97
C ASP A 94 5.05 15.93 0.31
N ALA A 95 6.02 15.42 -0.47
CA ALA A 95 5.92 14.13 -1.14
C ALA A 95 5.79 12.97 -0.13
N ALA A 96 4.88 12.05 -0.42
CA ALA A 96 4.59 10.92 0.44
C ALA A 96 4.34 9.64 -0.35
N GLU A 97 5.00 8.57 0.08
CA GLU A 97 4.65 7.21 -0.29
C GLU A 97 3.74 6.61 0.78
N TYR A 98 2.68 5.97 0.33
CA TYR A 98 1.69 5.28 1.14
C TYR A 98 1.69 3.80 0.74
N CYS A 99 1.63 2.93 1.73
CA CYS A 99 1.51 1.49 1.57
C CYS A 99 0.14 1.03 2.08
N ILE A 100 -0.47 0.04 1.42
CA ILE A 100 -1.64 -0.70 1.91
C ILE A 100 -1.39 -2.20 1.76
N ALA A 101 -2.04 -3.01 2.59
CA ALA A 101 -2.15 -4.45 2.41
C ALA A 101 -3.48 -4.81 1.76
N LEU A 102 -3.44 -5.78 0.84
CA LEU A 102 -4.62 -6.43 0.29
C LEU A 102 -4.79 -7.77 1.00
N TYR A 103 -5.97 -8.01 1.56
CA TYR A 103 -6.22 -9.18 2.38
C TYR A 103 -7.60 -9.78 2.11
N ARG A 104 -7.77 -11.03 2.53
CA ARG A 104 -9.02 -11.77 2.36
C ARG A 104 -9.56 -12.18 3.73
N THR A 105 -10.85 -11.93 3.94
CA THR A 105 -11.61 -12.47 5.07
C THR A 105 -12.30 -13.77 4.64
N PRO A 106 -12.95 -14.50 5.55
CA PRO A 106 -13.80 -15.62 5.16
C PRO A 106 -14.93 -15.25 4.18
N GLU A 107 -15.31 -13.97 4.12
CA GLU A 107 -16.50 -13.50 3.40
C GLU A 107 -16.15 -12.71 2.13
N ASP A 108 -15.05 -11.96 2.15
CA ASP A 108 -14.79 -10.90 1.17
C ASP A 108 -13.30 -10.54 1.04
N TRP A 109 -13.04 -9.64 0.10
CA TRP A 109 -11.75 -9.02 -0.14
C TRP A 109 -11.75 -7.57 0.34
N ARG A 110 -10.66 -7.18 1.01
CA ARG A 110 -10.52 -5.88 1.67
C ARG A 110 -9.11 -5.32 1.50
N VAL A 111 -8.96 -4.04 1.81
CA VAL A 111 -7.64 -3.37 1.89
C VAL A 111 -7.48 -2.66 3.22
N SER A 112 -6.26 -2.63 3.73
CA SER A 112 -5.93 -1.91 4.97
C SER A 112 -6.00 -0.41 4.75
N TRP A 113 -6.09 0.35 5.84
CA TRP A 113 -5.85 1.79 5.82
C TRP A 113 -4.45 2.09 5.28
N PRO A 114 -4.27 3.22 4.56
CA PRO A 114 -2.96 3.65 4.07
C PRO A 114 -2.05 3.99 5.22
N ILE A 115 -0.81 3.54 5.12
CA ILE A 115 0.24 3.85 6.09
C ILE A 115 1.38 4.57 5.38
N ARG A 116 2.01 5.53 6.05
CA ARG A 116 3.19 6.21 5.53
C ARG A 116 4.24 6.43 6.61
N ASN A 117 5.45 6.63 6.16
CA ASN A 117 6.56 7.07 6.98
C ASN A 117 6.45 8.58 7.32
N LEU A 118 7.32 9.06 8.21
CA LEU A 118 7.31 10.47 8.62
C LEU A 118 7.64 11.37 7.43
N THR A 119 7.10 12.59 7.43
CA THR A 119 7.47 13.61 6.44
C THR A 119 8.99 13.84 6.48
N GLY A 120 9.68 13.63 5.35
CA GLY A 120 11.14 13.75 5.26
C GLY A 120 11.90 12.42 5.28
N GLU A 121 11.24 11.29 5.59
CA GLU A 121 11.76 9.95 5.32
C GLU A 121 11.57 9.67 3.82
N HIS A 122 12.45 10.26 3.03
CA HIS A 122 12.40 10.17 1.58
C HIS A 122 12.80 8.75 1.15
N ASN A 123 11.91 8.08 0.40
CA ASN A 123 12.17 7.01 -0.58
C ASN A 123 11.65 5.60 -0.29
N SER A 124 10.83 5.37 0.72
CA SER A 124 9.97 4.19 0.75
C SER A 124 8.87 4.31 1.80
N CYS A 125 7.66 3.83 1.49
CA CYS A 125 6.76 3.38 2.55
C CYS A 125 7.17 1.98 3.02
N GLN A 126 7.07 1.74 4.33
CA GLN A 126 7.23 0.39 4.87
C GLN A 126 5.85 -0.29 4.89
N PRO A 127 5.66 -1.42 4.19
CA PRO A 127 4.40 -2.15 4.22
C PRO A 127 4.07 -2.66 5.63
N PRO A 128 2.78 -2.89 5.94
CA PRO A 128 2.38 -3.44 7.24
C PRO A 128 2.68 -4.94 7.29
N PHE A 129 3.96 -5.30 7.44
CA PHE A 129 4.40 -6.69 7.45
C PHE A 129 3.87 -7.49 8.66
N GLY A 130 3.41 -6.82 9.73
CA GLY A 130 2.72 -7.45 10.85
C GLY A 130 1.28 -7.86 10.55
N GLY A 131 0.75 -7.50 9.37
CA GLY A 131 -0.59 -7.83 8.93
C GLY A 131 -1.59 -6.69 9.11
N VAL A 132 -2.87 -7.06 9.22
CA VAL A 132 -3.99 -6.12 9.35
C VAL A 132 -4.79 -6.45 10.59
N ASP A 133 -5.13 -5.44 11.39
CA ASP A 133 -6.13 -5.52 12.46
C ASP A 133 -7.49 -5.15 11.87
N ASP A 134 -8.18 -6.14 11.34
CA ASP A 134 -9.51 -5.96 10.77
C ASP A 134 -10.54 -5.81 11.90
N GLU A 135 -11.42 -4.82 11.78
CA GLU A 135 -12.43 -4.51 12.78
C GLU A 135 -13.43 -5.66 13.05
N ASP A 136 -13.68 -6.54 12.08
CA ASP A 136 -14.67 -7.61 12.15
C ASP A 136 -14.00 -8.97 12.43
N PHE A 137 -12.81 -9.21 11.85
CA PHE A 137 -12.15 -10.52 11.85
C PHE A 137 -10.81 -10.58 12.60
N GLY A 138 -10.31 -9.46 13.11
CA GLY A 138 -9.08 -9.38 13.89
C GLY A 138 -7.80 -9.51 13.06
N ARG A 139 -6.73 -10.05 13.68
CA ARG A 139 -5.33 -9.85 13.23
C ARG A 139 -4.71 -10.95 12.39
N ASP A 140 -5.25 -12.16 12.43
CA ASP A 140 -4.63 -13.33 11.78
C ASP A 140 -5.25 -13.60 10.40
N LEU A 141 -5.32 -12.55 9.58
CA LEU A 141 -5.86 -12.62 8.23
C LEU A 141 -4.75 -12.81 7.19
N PRO A 142 -5.00 -13.59 6.12
CA PRO A 142 -4.04 -13.76 5.05
C PRO A 142 -3.87 -12.47 4.24
N ILE A 143 -2.62 -12.00 4.17
CA ILE A 143 -2.21 -10.90 3.31
C ILE A 143 -1.82 -11.49 1.96
N LEU A 144 -2.44 -11.01 0.87
CA LEU A 144 -2.15 -11.46 -0.49
C LEU A 144 -1.17 -10.56 -1.24
N GLY A 145 -0.75 -9.48 -0.61
CA GLY A 145 0.13 -8.53 -1.24
C GLY A 145 0.03 -7.13 -0.68
N PHE A 146 0.84 -6.26 -1.25
CA PHE A 146 0.88 -4.86 -0.88
C PHE A 146 0.76 -3.97 -2.11
N ALA A 147 0.23 -2.78 -1.91
CA ALA A 147 0.22 -1.75 -2.94
C ALA A 147 0.83 -0.46 -2.40
N HIS A 148 1.53 0.28 -3.26
CA HIS A 148 2.04 1.60 -2.91
C HIS A 148 1.96 2.59 -4.08
N ASN A 149 2.23 3.86 -3.79
CA ASN A 149 2.35 4.91 -4.81
C ASN A 149 3.78 5.45 -4.92
N HIS A 150 4.11 6.04 -6.06
CA HIS A 150 5.30 6.88 -6.23
C HIS A 150 4.92 8.36 -6.42
N PRO A 151 5.28 9.27 -5.50
CA PRO A 151 4.83 10.67 -5.51
C PRO A 151 5.37 11.50 -6.67
N CYS A 152 6.49 11.07 -7.23
CA CYS A 152 7.18 11.71 -8.35
C CYS A 152 6.81 11.12 -9.71
N GLY A 153 5.83 10.21 -9.77
CA GLY A 153 5.48 9.52 -11.00
C GLY A 153 6.61 8.61 -11.53
N THR A 154 7.56 8.24 -10.67
CA THR A 154 8.68 7.36 -11.00
C THR A 154 8.21 5.93 -11.22
N ASN A 155 8.98 5.21 -12.01
CA ASN A 155 8.74 3.80 -12.29
C ASN A 155 9.10 2.90 -11.11
N MET A 156 8.73 1.63 -11.25
CA MET A 156 9.13 0.58 -10.31
C MET A 156 10.67 0.50 -10.19
N SER A 157 11.12 0.35 -8.96
CA SER A 157 12.51 0.25 -8.55
C SER A 157 12.89 -1.19 -8.18
N SER A 158 14.18 -1.49 -8.05
CA SER A 158 14.62 -2.82 -7.60
C SER A 158 14.12 -3.18 -6.19
N PRO A 159 14.07 -2.26 -5.20
CA PRO A 159 13.42 -2.51 -3.92
C PRO A 159 11.95 -2.94 -4.04
N ASP A 160 11.16 -2.34 -4.93
CA ASP A 160 9.73 -2.67 -5.10
C ASP A 160 9.53 -4.15 -5.47
N LEU A 161 10.41 -4.70 -6.31
CA LEU A 161 10.36 -6.10 -6.74
C LEU A 161 10.63 -7.13 -5.64
N SER A 162 11.07 -6.68 -4.46
CA SER A 162 11.51 -7.57 -3.37
C SER A 162 10.54 -7.58 -2.20
N VAL A 163 9.40 -6.90 -2.30
CA VAL A 163 8.44 -6.73 -1.20
C VAL A 163 7.30 -7.74 -1.34
N PHE A 164 7.23 -8.66 -0.38
CA PHE A 164 6.18 -9.68 -0.28
C PHE A 164 5.80 -9.95 1.18
N PRO A 165 4.68 -10.64 1.46
CA PRO A 165 4.25 -10.93 2.83
C PRO A 165 5.37 -11.58 3.66
N LYS A 166 5.49 -11.16 4.92
CA LYS A 166 6.35 -11.82 5.92
C LYS A 166 5.50 -12.76 6.78
N VAL A 167 6.06 -13.92 7.11
CA VAL A 167 5.43 -14.90 8.00
C VAL A 167 6.38 -15.34 9.09
N LYS A 168 5.81 -15.70 10.24
CA LYS A 168 6.56 -16.32 11.32
C LYS A 168 7.04 -17.72 10.92
N ALA A 169 8.35 -17.94 10.95
CA ALA A 169 8.99 -19.24 10.67
C ALA A 169 9.58 -19.90 11.94
N GLY A 170 9.52 -19.20 13.07
CA GLY A 170 10.03 -19.63 14.37
C GLY A 170 9.93 -18.50 15.40
N GLU A 171 10.42 -18.72 16.60
CA GLU A 171 10.50 -17.64 17.60
C GLU A 171 11.45 -16.54 17.13
N GLY A 172 10.94 -15.30 17.01
CA GLY A 172 11.71 -14.14 16.55
C GLY A 172 12.20 -14.21 15.11
N LEU A 173 11.77 -15.19 14.31
CA LEU A 173 12.18 -15.35 12.92
C LEU A 173 11.01 -15.12 11.96
N TRP A 174 11.19 -14.13 11.09
CA TRP A 174 10.24 -13.75 10.06
C TRP A 174 10.87 -13.87 8.68
N VAL A 175 10.16 -14.51 7.75
CA VAL A 175 10.65 -14.75 6.38
C VAL A 175 9.66 -14.23 5.36
N MET A 176 10.14 -13.69 4.25
CA MET A 176 9.28 -13.32 3.13
C MET A 176 8.84 -14.57 2.37
N VAL A 177 7.58 -14.58 1.93
CA VAL A 177 6.98 -15.69 1.18
C VAL A 177 6.34 -15.21 -0.11
N ALA A 178 6.42 -16.04 -1.15
CA ALA A 178 5.85 -15.79 -2.47
C ALA A 178 4.33 -16.03 -2.55
N TYR A 179 3.65 -16.23 -1.42
CA TYR A 179 2.26 -16.65 -1.35
C TYR A 179 1.48 -15.78 -0.38
N GLY A 180 0.16 -15.72 -0.59
CA GLY A 180 -0.73 -15.13 0.39
C GLY A 180 -0.62 -15.86 1.72
N ALA A 181 -0.42 -15.14 2.81
CA ALA A 181 -0.18 -15.74 4.11
C ALA A 181 -0.59 -14.85 5.28
N SER A 182 -1.01 -15.46 6.39
CA SER A 182 -1.28 -14.75 7.63
C SER A 182 -0.02 -14.58 8.47
N PRO A 183 0.04 -13.61 9.40
CA PRO A 183 1.19 -13.41 10.27
C PRO A 183 1.57 -14.65 11.10
N SER A 184 0.60 -15.50 11.46
CA SER A 184 0.87 -16.76 12.17
C SER A 184 1.51 -17.87 11.32
N GLY A 185 1.67 -17.63 10.00
CA GLY A 185 2.28 -18.58 9.07
C GLY A 185 1.29 -19.45 8.30
N LYS A 186 -0.03 -19.17 8.39
CA LYS A 186 -1.02 -19.91 7.59
C LYS A 186 -0.99 -19.43 6.15
N LEU A 187 -0.68 -20.34 5.24
CA LEU A 187 -0.71 -20.06 3.80
C LEU A 187 -2.14 -20.12 3.27
N LEU A 188 -2.49 -19.16 2.42
CA LEU A 188 -3.79 -19.07 1.78
C LEU A 188 -3.89 -20.04 0.60
N ARG A 189 -5.02 -20.73 0.51
CA ARG A 189 -5.32 -21.71 -0.54
C ARG A 189 -6.66 -21.45 -1.20
N ASP A 190 -6.78 -21.83 -2.47
CA ASP A 190 -8.04 -21.79 -3.21
C ASP A 190 -8.93 -23.00 -2.84
N VAL A 191 -10.12 -23.06 -3.42
CA VAL A 191 -11.09 -24.15 -3.20
C VAL A 191 -10.58 -25.52 -3.66
N ARG A 192 -9.49 -25.57 -4.45
CA ARG A 192 -8.83 -26.81 -4.90
C ARG A 192 -7.64 -27.15 -4.01
N GLY A 193 -7.32 -26.32 -3.02
CA GLY A 193 -6.18 -26.49 -2.11
C GLY A 193 -4.85 -25.92 -2.66
N GLU A 194 -4.87 -25.25 -3.79
CA GLU A 194 -3.67 -24.66 -4.40
C GLU A 194 -3.28 -23.36 -3.70
N LEU A 195 -1.97 -23.11 -3.54
CA LEU A 195 -1.49 -21.88 -2.91
C LEU A 195 -1.81 -20.66 -3.78
N LEU A 196 -2.32 -19.59 -3.17
CA LEU A 196 -2.50 -18.32 -3.87
C LEU A 196 -1.17 -17.55 -3.89
N PRO A 197 -0.66 -17.16 -5.07
CA PRO A 197 0.54 -16.33 -5.14
C PRO A 197 0.29 -14.95 -4.53
N ALA A 198 1.31 -14.40 -3.88
CA ALA A 198 1.30 -13.00 -3.48
C ALA A 198 1.52 -12.10 -4.70
N TRP A 199 1.00 -10.89 -4.63
CA TRP A 199 1.15 -9.88 -5.68
C TRP A 199 1.59 -8.56 -5.08
N HIS A 200 2.14 -7.69 -5.91
CA HIS A 200 2.40 -6.31 -5.51
C HIS A 200 1.88 -5.36 -6.57
N TRP A 201 1.45 -4.17 -6.16
CA TRP A 201 0.91 -3.15 -7.06
C TRP A 201 1.57 -1.79 -6.86
N LEU A 202 1.72 -1.05 -7.95
CA LEU A 202 2.25 0.31 -7.95
C LEU A 202 1.26 1.27 -8.63
N ALA A 203 0.97 2.38 -7.96
CA ALA A 203 0.29 3.53 -8.53
C ALA A 203 1.29 4.66 -8.78
N THR A 204 1.39 5.11 -10.04
CA THR A 204 2.35 6.14 -10.44
C THR A 204 1.79 7.01 -11.57
N GLY A 205 2.59 7.96 -12.06
CA GLY A 205 2.17 8.96 -13.05
C GLY A 205 1.50 10.19 -12.44
N GLN A 206 0.67 10.86 -13.24
CA GLN A 206 -0.02 12.08 -12.87
C GLN A 206 -1.49 11.78 -12.53
N PRO A 207 -2.18 12.64 -11.74
CA PRO A 207 -3.59 12.42 -11.38
C PRO A 207 -4.54 12.23 -12.57
N ASP A 208 -4.30 12.93 -13.68
CA ASP A 208 -5.07 12.86 -14.93
C ASP A 208 -4.63 11.71 -15.85
N ARG A 209 -3.43 11.19 -15.64
CA ARG A 209 -2.82 10.11 -16.43
C ARG A 209 -2.14 9.09 -15.52
N PRO A 210 -2.93 8.38 -14.69
CA PRO A 210 -2.38 7.40 -13.78
C PRO A 210 -1.84 6.19 -14.55
N ARG A 211 -0.80 5.59 -14.01
CA ARG A 211 -0.24 4.31 -14.46
C ARG A 211 -0.30 3.34 -13.29
N PHE A 212 -0.90 2.19 -13.53
CA PHE A 212 -0.97 1.11 -12.54
C PHE A 212 -0.18 -0.08 -13.04
N TYR A 213 0.69 -0.61 -12.19
CA TYR A 213 1.45 -1.82 -12.44
C TYR A 213 1.13 -2.86 -11.39
N ARG A 214 1.29 -4.13 -11.75
CA ARG A 214 1.36 -5.24 -10.81
C ARG A 214 2.45 -6.21 -11.19
N TRP A 215 2.96 -6.96 -10.22
CA TRP A 215 3.88 -8.05 -10.50
C TRP A 215 3.73 -9.20 -9.52
N ASP A 216 4.14 -10.37 -9.99
CA ASP A 216 4.18 -11.61 -9.22
C ASP A 216 5.60 -11.86 -8.66
N PRO A 217 5.79 -12.92 -7.84
CA PRO A 217 7.09 -13.26 -7.26
C PRO A 217 8.12 -13.72 -8.30
N GLU A 218 7.69 -14.08 -9.51
CA GLU A 218 8.58 -14.40 -10.63
C GLU A 218 9.07 -13.14 -11.35
N GLY A 219 8.57 -11.96 -10.95
CA GLY A 219 8.90 -10.68 -11.53
C GLY A 219 8.17 -10.38 -12.83
N LYS A 220 7.09 -11.11 -13.17
CA LYS A 220 6.26 -10.78 -14.34
C LYS A 220 5.48 -9.51 -14.05
N VAL A 221 5.78 -8.46 -14.80
CA VAL A 221 5.18 -7.13 -14.67
C VAL A 221 4.07 -6.97 -15.68
N PHE A 222 2.95 -6.45 -15.20
CA PHE A 222 1.78 -6.11 -15.99
C PHE A 222 1.41 -4.64 -15.78
N ARG A 223 0.85 -4.02 -16.81
CA ARG A 223 0.29 -2.66 -16.75
C ARG A 223 -1.21 -2.73 -16.95
N TRP A 224 -1.94 -1.97 -16.15
CA TRP A 224 -3.39 -1.84 -16.32
C TRP A 224 -3.72 -1.05 -17.60
N ASN A 225 -4.63 -1.60 -18.39
CA ASN A 225 -5.21 -0.94 -19.54
C ASN A 225 -6.65 -0.54 -19.23
N GLU A 226 -6.88 0.76 -19.03
CA GLU A 226 -8.20 1.27 -18.64
C GLU A 226 -9.26 1.01 -19.71
N ALA A 227 -8.89 1.03 -21.00
CA ALA A 227 -9.84 0.90 -22.10
C ALA A 227 -10.39 -0.54 -22.21
N SER A 228 -9.52 -1.53 -22.04
CA SER A 228 -9.89 -2.96 -22.11
C SER A 228 -10.17 -3.58 -20.75
N ARG A 229 -9.90 -2.86 -19.65
CA ARG A 229 -10.02 -3.34 -18.26
C ARG A 229 -9.28 -4.66 -18.02
N ILE A 230 -8.06 -4.77 -18.55
CA ILE A 230 -7.19 -5.93 -18.36
C ILE A 230 -5.77 -5.51 -17.98
N TRP A 231 -5.01 -6.48 -17.47
CA TRP A 231 -3.59 -6.33 -17.19
C TRP A 231 -2.75 -6.86 -18.35
N ASP A 232 -2.15 -5.95 -19.10
CA ASP A 232 -1.30 -6.27 -20.24
C ASP A 232 0.12 -6.61 -19.75
N PHE A 233 0.63 -7.80 -20.08
CA PHE A 233 2.02 -8.16 -19.78
C PHE A 233 2.99 -7.19 -20.43
N GLN A 234 4.00 -6.75 -19.69
CA GLN A 234 4.99 -5.79 -20.15
C GLN A 234 6.40 -6.40 -20.20
N ALA A 235 6.85 -7.02 -19.11
CA ALA A 235 8.18 -7.60 -19.02
C ALA A 235 8.33 -8.58 -17.86
N THR A 236 9.43 -9.32 -17.83
CA THR A 236 9.92 -9.98 -16.61
C THR A 236 11.09 -9.18 -16.07
N CYS A 237 11.01 -8.75 -14.81
CA CYS A 237 11.99 -7.90 -14.16
C CYS A 237 12.66 -8.60 -12.97
N GLN A 238 13.95 -8.34 -12.78
CA GLN A 238 14.72 -8.82 -11.64
C GLN A 238 15.36 -7.63 -10.91
N PRO A 239 15.36 -7.65 -9.56
CA PRO A 239 16.03 -6.62 -8.78
C PRO A 239 17.53 -6.62 -9.08
N ARG A 240 18.12 -5.43 -9.19
CA ARG A 240 19.57 -5.29 -9.27
C ARG A 240 20.14 -5.13 -7.87
N SER A 241 21.20 -5.86 -7.57
CA SER A 241 21.98 -5.65 -6.35
C SER A 241 22.50 -4.20 -6.32
N ALA A 242 22.18 -3.46 -5.26
CA ALA A 242 22.78 -2.17 -5.01
C ALA A 242 24.31 -2.35 -4.91
N SER A 243 25.06 -1.70 -5.79
CA SER A 243 26.51 -1.58 -5.61
C SER A 243 26.77 -0.59 -4.48
N MET A 244 27.76 -0.85 -3.62
CA MET A 244 28.18 0.07 -2.54
C MET A 244 28.49 1.51 -3.03
N LEU A 245 28.68 1.70 -4.34
CA LEU A 245 29.02 2.98 -4.97
C LEU A 245 27.83 3.80 -5.48
N SER A 246 26.59 3.28 -5.43
CA SER A 246 25.39 4.03 -5.87
C SER A 246 24.18 3.72 -4.98
N PRO A 247 23.89 4.56 -3.97
CA PRO A 247 22.79 4.35 -3.02
C PRO A 247 21.40 4.72 -3.57
N ARG A 248 21.28 5.16 -4.83
CA ARG A 248 19.97 5.44 -5.44
C ARG A 248 19.26 4.12 -5.76
N ALA A 249 17.96 4.06 -5.50
CA ALA A 249 17.12 2.93 -5.90
C ALA A 249 17.31 2.66 -7.40
N LEU A 250 17.99 1.55 -7.72
CA LEU A 250 18.36 1.23 -9.07
C LEU A 250 17.13 0.73 -9.83
N SER A 251 16.95 1.18 -11.06
CA SER A 251 15.98 0.58 -11.97
C SER A 251 16.28 -0.91 -12.12
N PRO A 252 15.25 -1.79 -12.07
CA PRO A 252 15.44 -3.23 -12.20
C PRO A 252 15.90 -3.61 -13.60
N HIS A 253 16.40 -4.84 -13.76
CA HIS A 253 16.72 -5.40 -15.06
C HIS A 253 15.49 -6.10 -15.63
N CYS A 254 14.93 -5.57 -16.73
CA CYS A 254 13.70 -6.09 -17.33
C CYS A 254 13.92 -6.61 -18.75
N SER A 255 13.23 -7.69 -19.10
CA SER A 255 13.20 -8.29 -20.44
C SER A 255 11.75 -8.56 -20.90
N PRO A 256 11.29 -7.97 -22.02
CA PRO A 256 11.92 -6.87 -22.74
C PRO A 256 12.14 -5.64 -21.85
N ALA A 257 12.95 -4.69 -22.31
CA ALA A 257 13.08 -3.41 -21.61
C ALA A 257 11.71 -2.76 -21.50
N LEU A 258 11.35 -2.32 -20.29
CA LEU A 258 10.10 -1.60 -20.06
C LEU A 258 10.21 -0.20 -20.66
N ASP A 259 9.26 0.12 -21.54
CA ASP A 259 9.07 1.47 -22.04
C ASP A 259 8.21 2.22 -21.03
N TRP A 260 8.80 3.22 -20.39
CA TRP A 260 8.29 3.82 -19.17
C TRP A 260 7.43 5.06 -19.41
#